data_AF-A0A7Z0WHN8-F1
#
_entry.id   AF-A0A7Z0WHN8-F1
#
_cell.length_a   1.000
_cell.length_b   1.000
_cell.length_c   1.000
_cell.angle_alpha   90.00
_cell.angle_beta   90.00
_cell.angle_gamma   90.00
#
_symmetry.space_group_name_H-M   'P 1'
#
loop_
_entity.id
_entity.type
_entity.pdbx_description
1 polymer ?
#
loop_
_entity_poly.entity_id
_entity_poly.type
_entity_poly.pdbx_seq_one_letter_code
_entity_poly.pdbx_strand_id
1 'polypeptide(L)'
;MRTVPPPDPAAHHDFRLLHDMTDLNTELSHYVVRFLDADAGRAEPPTVTYELALADKVAAVAATLRDRAERRHDSGPALRICSAQPE
;
A
#
# COMPACT_ATOMS: atom_id res chain seq x y z
N MET A 1 -19.04 -4.20 32.36
CA MET A 1 -18.67 -3.01 31.56
C MET A 1 -17.72 -3.46 30.47
N ARG A 2 -18.06 -3.23 29.19
CA ARG A 2 -17.22 -3.62 28.05
C ARG A 2 -16.24 -2.48 27.80
N THR A 3 -14.99 -2.63 28.22
CA THR A 3 -13.93 -1.64 28.00
C THR A 3 -13.55 -1.64 26.52
N VAL A 4 -13.88 -0.55 25.82
CA VAL A 4 -13.41 -0.33 24.45
C VAL A 4 -11.91 0.00 24.54
N PRO A 5 -11.02 -0.72 23.84
CA PRO A 5 -9.61 -0.40 23.83
C PRO A 5 -9.38 0.99 23.21
N PRO A 6 -8.33 1.72 23.63
CA PRO A 6 -8.00 3.00 23.04
C PRO A 6 -7.69 2.85 21.54
N PRO A 7 -7.91 3.90 20.74
CA PRO A 7 -7.64 3.86 19.30
C PRO A 7 -6.18 3.56 19.04
N ASP A 8 -5.92 2.57 18.18
CA ASP A 8 -4.57 2.22 17.73
C ASP A 8 -4.12 3.22 16.66
N PRO A 9 -3.11 4.08 16.94
CA PRO A 9 -2.61 5.03 15.95
C PRO A 9 -1.96 4.33 14.75
N ALA A 10 -1.43 3.11 14.92
CA ALA A 10 -0.85 2.35 13.81
C ALA A 10 -1.93 1.83 12.84
N ALA A 11 -3.12 1.50 13.34
CA ALA A 11 -4.23 1.03 12.51
C ALA A 11 -4.66 2.06 11.46
N HIS A 12 -4.61 3.37 11.76
CA HIS A 12 -4.91 4.41 10.78
C HIS A 12 -3.89 4.42 9.63
N HIS A 13 -2.59 4.32 9.95
CA HIS A 13 -1.53 4.28 8.94
C HIS A 13 -1.60 3.01 8.08
N ASP A 14 -1.92 1.87 8.70
CA ASP A 14 -2.06 0.60 8.01
C ASP A 14 -3.26 0.59 7.05
N PHE A 15 -4.40 1.14 7.49
CA PHE A 15 -5.57 1.28 6.63
C PHE A 15 -5.29 2.21 5.44
N ARG A 16 -4.61 3.33 5.69
CA ARG A 16 -4.20 4.25 4.63
C ARG A 16 -3.28 3.60 3.61
N LEU A 17 -2.27 2.85 4.06
CA LEU A 17 -1.40 2.10 3.16
C LEU A 17 -2.18 1.08 2.33
N LEU A 18 -3.12 0.35 2.93
CA LEU A 18 -3.95 -0.61 2.19
C LEU A 18 -4.80 0.07 1.11
N HIS A 19 -5.39 1.22 1.44
CA HIS A 19 -6.12 2.05 0.50
C HIS A 19 -5.22 2.47 -0.67
N ASP A 20 -4.05 3.07 -0.37
CA ASP A 20 -3.12 3.58 -1.38
C ASP A 20 -2.60 2.44 -2.30
N MET A 21 -2.37 1.24 -1.75
CA MET A 21 -2.01 0.06 -2.56
C MET A 21 -3.14 -0.41 -3.47
N THR A 22 -4.39 -0.32 -3.01
CA THR A 22 -5.56 -0.75 -3.79
C THR A 22 -5.80 0.19 -4.97
N ASP A 23 -5.68 1.50 -4.73
CA ASP A 23 -5.76 2.52 -5.77
C ASP A 23 -4.62 2.34 -6.79
N LEU A 24 -3.38 2.18 -6.32
CA LEU A 24 -2.23 1.95 -7.18
C LEU A 24 -2.40 0.68 -8.04
N ASN A 25 -2.90 -0.42 -7.47
CA ASN A 25 -3.13 -1.65 -8.21
C ASN A 25 -4.18 -1.47 -9.32
N THR A 26 -5.22 -0.70 -9.05
CA THR A 26 -6.25 -0.37 -10.06
C THR A 26 -5.64 0.43 -11.21
N GLU A 27 -4.84 1.44 -10.91
CA GLU A 27 -4.20 2.26 -11.92
C GLU A 27 -3.15 1.50 -12.74
N LEU A 28 -2.31 0.68 -12.10
CA LEU A 28 -1.36 -0.18 -12.80
C LEU A 28 -2.06 -1.16 -13.75
N SER A 29 -3.18 -1.74 -13.30
CA SER A 29 -3.98 -2.65 -14.14
C SER A 29 -4.52 -1.94 -15.37
N HIS A 30 -5.08 -0.74 -15.21
CA HIS A 30 -5.56 0.08 -16.32
C HIS A 30 -4.44 0.49 -17.27
N TYR A 31 -3.29 0.89 -16.74
CA TYR A 31 -2.12 1.24 -17.55
C TYR A 31 -1.67 0.07 -18.42
N VAL A 32 -1.49 -1.12 -17.83
CA VAL A 32 -1.04 -2.32 -18.56
C VAL A 32 -2.03 -2.69 -19.66
N VAL A 33 -3.33 -2.74 -19.35
CA VAL A 33 -4.36 -3.05 -20.35
C VAL A 33 -4.33 -2.03 -21.48
N ARG A 34 -4.27 -0.74 -21.15
CA ARG A 34 -4.24 0.34 -22.15
C ARG A 34 -3.00 0.27 -23.03
N PHE A 35 -1.84 0.00 -22.44
CA PHE A 35 -0.58 -0.15 -23.14
C PHE A 35 -0.65 -1.33 -24.12
N LEU A 36 -1.17 -2.48 -23.69
CA LEU A 36 -1.36 -3.66 -24.56
C LEU A 36 -2.39 -3.42 -25.66
N ASP A 37 -3.46 -2.69 -25.39
CA ASP A 37 -4.43 -2.29 -26.42
C ASP A 37 -3.80 -1.35 -27.45
N ALA A 38 -2.92 -0.44 -27.03
CA ALA A 38 -2.20 0.44 -27.93
C ALA A 38 -1.18 -0.31 -28.79
N ASP A 39 -0.44 -1.25 -28.21
CA ASP A 39 0.49 -2.13 -28.94
C ASP A 39 -0.24 -2.97 -30.01
N ALA A 40 -1.48 -3.39 -29.70
CA ALA A 40 -2.33 -4.09 -30.66
C ALA A 40 -3.10 -3.17 -31.62
N GLY A 41 -2.87 -1.85 -31.59
CA GLY A 41 -3.54 -0.86 -32.45
C GLY A 41 -5.03 -0.67 -32.18
N ARG A 42 -5.54 -1.11 -31.02
CA ARG A 42 -6.95 -0.97 -30.61
C ARG A 42 -7.25 0.33 -29.86
N ALA A 43 -6.21 1.02 -29.40
CA ALA A 43 -6.32 2.22 -28.58
C ALA A 43 -5.13 3.16 -28.78
N GLU A 44 -5.28 4.43 -28.35
CA GLU A 44 -4.13 5.36 -28.27
C GLU A 44 -3.21 4.99 -27.10
N PRO A 45 -1.89 5.13 -27.23
CA PRO A 45 -0.95 4.86 -26.14
C PRO A 45 -1.21 5.78 -24.93
N PRO A 46 -0.85 5.34 -23.71
CA PRO A 46 -0.84 6.21 -22.53
C PRO A 46 0.01 7.47 -22.76
N THR A 47 -0.39 8.59 -22.17
CA THR A 47 0.39 9.82 -22.27
C THR A 47 1.59 9.78 -21.33
N VAL A 48 2.69 10.43 -21.71
CA VAL A 48 3.88 10.57 -20.85
C VAL A 48 3.53 11.18 -19.50
N THR A 49 2.64 12.17 -19.47
CA THR A 49 2.17 12.78 -18.22
C THR A 49 1.47 11.78 -17.30
N TYR A 50 0.67 10.87 -17.87
CA TYR A 50 0.02 9.80 -17.11
C TYR A 50 1.05 8.82 -16.55
N GLU A 51 2.05 8.41 -17.35
CA GLU A 51 3.10 7.50 -16.91
C GLU A 51 3.95 8.10 -15.77
N LEU A 52 4.30 9.39 -15.88
CA LEU A 52 5.02 10.10 -14.81
C LEU A 52 4.19 10.19 -13.53
N ALA A 53 2.90 10.52 -13.64
CA ALA A 53 2.00 10.57 -12.48
C ALA A 53 1.85 9.19 -11.81
N LEU A 54 1.80 8.12 -12.59
CA LEU A 54 1.76 6.75 -12.08
C LEU A 54 3.07 6.38 -11.37
N ALA A 55 4.22 6.76 -11.94
CA ALA A 55 5.53 6.55 -11.32
C ALA A 55 5.65 7.26 -9.96
N ASP A 56 5.16 8.50 -9.86
CA ASP A 56 5.13 9.24 -8.59
C ASP A 56 4.30 8.52 -7.52
N LYS A 57 3.15 7.94 -7.89
CA LYS A 57 2.32 7.15 -6.97
C LYS A 57 3.02 5.87 -6.51
N VAL A 58 3.69 5.16 -7.42
CA VAL A 58 4.50 3.98 -7.07
C VAL A 58 5.59 4.37 -6.05
N ALA A 59 6.29 5.48 -6.29
CA ALA A 59 7.33 5.96 -5.40
C ALA A 59 6.79 6.32 -4.00
N ALA A 60 5.62 6.94 -3.92
CA ALA A 60 4.97 7.30 -2.66
C ALA A 60 4.58 6.06 -1.83
N VAL A 61 3.98 5.05 -2.46
CA VAL A 61 3.63 3.78 -1.79
C VAL A 61 4.90 3.05 -1.33
N ALA A 62 5.94 3.00 -2.18
CA ALA A 62 7.22 2.40 -1.82
C ALA A 62 7.89 3.09 -0.63
N ALA A 63 7.84 4.43 -0.56
CA ALA A 63 8.35 5.19 0.57
C ALA A 63 7.59 4.86 1.87
N THR A 64 6.26 4.70 1.79
CA THR A 64 5.42 4.35 2.95
C THR A 64 5.71 2.92 3.43
N LEU A 65 5.92 1.97 2.50
CA LEU A 65 6.32 0.60 2.83
C LEU A 65 7.69 0.56 3.51
N ARG A 66 8.64 1.38 3.04
CA ARG A 66 9.97 1.51 3.64
C ARG A 66 9.87 2.04 5.07
N ASP A 67 9.17 3.16 5.27
CA ASP A 67 8.95 3.73 6.60
C ASP A 67 8.30 2.72 7.58
N ARG A 68 7.29 1.97 7.11
CA ARG A 68 6.67 0.89 7.90
C ARG A 68 7.67 -0.22 8.25
N ALA A 69 8.55 -0.59 7.34
CA ALA A 69 9.57 -1.61 7.58
C ALA A 69 10.62 -1.12 8.59
N GLU A 70 11.07 0.12 8.46
CA GLU A 70 12.02 0.77 9.37
C GLU A 70 11.44 0.88 10.79
N ARG A 71 10.20 1.32 10.94
CA ARG A 71 9.52 1.35 12.25
C ARG A 71 9.47 -0.02 12.94
N ARG A 72 9.26 -1.11 12.18
CA ARG A 72 9.31 -2.48 12.73
C ARG A 72 10.73 -2.89 13.13
N HIS A 73 11.73 -2.49 12.35
CA HIS A 73 13.12 -2.78 12.63
C HIS A 73 13.60 -2.08 13.92
N ASP A 74 13.29 -0.79 14.05
CA ASP A 74 13.69 0.03 15.21
C ASP A 74 12.94 -0.33 16.50
N SER A 75 11.73 -0.90 16.37
CA SER A 75 10.95 -1.38 17.51
C SER A 75 11.43 -2.74 18.06
N GLY A 76 12.46 -3.36 17.46
CA GLY A 76 12.89 -4.72 17.79
C GLY A 76 11.81 -5.78 17.53
N PRO A 77 12.10 -7.08 17.69
CA PRO A 77 11.10 -8.11 17.49
C PRO A 77 10.05 -8.03 18.61
N ALA A 78 8.96 -7.28 18.36
CA ALA A 78 7.73 -7.36 19.13
C ALA A 78 6.97 -8.67 18.79
N LEU A 79 7.65 -9.81 18.87
CA LEU A 79 7.02 -11.13 18.96
C LEU A 79 6.77 -11.42 20.44
N ARG A 80 5.77 -10.74 21.00
CA ARG A 80 4.98 -11.28 22.12
C ARG A 80 3.54 -11.44 21.64
N ILE A 81 3.36 -12.36 20.70
CA ILE A 81 2.04 -12.90 20.40
C ILE A 81 1.91 -14.19 21.20
N CYS A 82 0.94 -14.20 22.11
CA CYS A 82 0.45 -15.32 22.91
C CYS A 82 1.35 -15.84 24.04
N SER A 83 1.39 -15.11 25.15
CA SER A 83 1.43 -15.79 26.46
C SER A 83 0.10 -16.52 26.63
N ALA A 84 0.14 -17.85 26.47
CA ALA A 84 -0.89 -18.76 26.95
C ALA A 84 -1.25 -18.39 28.40
N GLN A 85 -2.54 -18.19 28.67
CA GLN A 85 -3.05 -18.12 30.04
C GLN A 85 -2.91 -19.52 30.65
N PRO A 86 -2.30 -19.71 31.82
CA PRO A 86 -2.41 -20.96 32.55
C PRO A 86 -3.82 -21.08 33.16
N GLU A 87 -4.29 -22.32 33.21
CA GLU A 87 -5.61 -22.79 33.65
C GLU A 87 -6.05 -22.30 35.04
#